data_AF-A0A7S3FIL5-F1
#
_entry.id   AF-A0A7S3FIL5-F1
#
_cell.length_a   1.000
_cell.length_b   1.000
_cell.length_c   1.000
_cell.angle_alpha   90.00
_cell.angle_beta   90.00
_cell.angle_gamma   90.00
#
_symmetry.space_group_name_H-M   'P 1'
#
loop_
_entity.id
_entity.type
_entity.pdbx_description
1 polymer ?
#
loop_
_entity_poly.entity_id
_entity_poly.type
_entity_poly.pdbx_seq_one_letter_code
_entity_poly.pdbx_strand_id
1 'polypeptide(L)'
;FQTQKYLTRPYCLVELLAAVDLVKPIICLKIENSHGAYDFGDAVRLLSDLETELPRRGCQATLDELWKLKIDVAEASRKLSKTIPQCLSTPYNQAWGEKLRRGALSDLVDKVKAAEQVPAIVKLAMQNGADSEEQLVLSEGVVLP
;
A
#
# COMPACT_ATOMS: atom_id res chain seq x y z
N PHE A 1 7.34 8.21 -4.28
CA PHE A 1 8.79 8.09 -4.00
C PHE A 1 8.97 7.21 -2.79
N GLN A 2 9.56 6.01 -2.92
CA GLN A 2 9.96 5.24 -1.74
C GLN A 2 11.41 5.59 -1.40
N THR A 3 11.60 6.69 -0.69
CA THR A 3 12.89 7.03 -0.10
C THR A 3 13.07 6.22 1.18
N GLN A 4 14.31 5.90 1.54
CA GLN A 4 14.70 5.03 2.67
C GLN A 4 14.02 5.37 4.02
N LYS A 5 13.55 6.60 4.21
CA LYS A 5 12.89 7.09 5.43
C LYS A 5 11.39 7.38 5.26
N TYR A 6 10.82 7.12 4.10
CA TYR A 6 9.42 7.43 3.82
C TYR A 6 8.48 6.73 4.82
N LEU A 7 8.71 5.43 5.05
CA LEU A 7 7.90 4.61 5.96
C LEU A 7 8.18 4.88 7.45
N THR A 8 9.17 5.72 7.78
CA THR A 8 9.47 6.11 9.16
C THR A 8 9.03 7.55 9.45
N ARG A 9 8.18 8.14 8.61
CA ARG A 9 7.60 9.48 8.84
C ARG A 9 6.13 9.36 9.21
N PRO A 10 5.65 10.05 10.26
CA PRO A 10 4.30 9.83 10.79
C PRO A 10 3.23 10.15 9.75
N TYR A 11 3.31 11.32 9.13
CA TYR A 11 2.32 11.74 8.12
C TYR A 11 2.32 10.85 6.88
N CYS A 12 3.48 10.30 6.48
CA CYS A 12 3.53 9.36 5.35
C CYS A 12 2.84 8.04 5.67
N LEU A 13 2.96 7.54 6.91
CA LEU A 13 2.21 6.35 7.36
C LEU A 13 0.71 6.64 7.43
N VAL A 14 0.32 7.82 7.89
CA VAL A 14 -1.10 8.25 7.94
C VAL A 14 -1.68 8.39 6.54
N GLU A 15 -0.95 8.99 5.60
CA GLU A 15 -1.37 9.10 4.19
C GLU A 15 -1.56 7.73 3.56
N LEU A 16 -0.64 6.79 3.80
CA LEU A 16 -0.78 5.41 3.32
C LEU A 16 -1.98 4.72 3.95
N LEU A 17 -2.18 4.86 5.26
CA LEU A 17 -3.33 4.27 5.96
C LEU A 17 -4.65 4.82 5.43
N ALA A 18 -4.74 6.14 5.25
CA ALA A 18 -5.89 6.79 4.65
C ALA A 18 -6.14 6.33 3.21
N ALA A 19 -5.08 6.14 2.41
CA ALA A 19 -5.21 5.60 1.07
C ALA A 19 -5.75 4.16 1.08
N VAL A 20 -5.29 3.31 2.00
CA VAL A 20 -5.83 1.95 2.19
C VAL A 20 -7.31 2.00 2.59
N ASP A 21 -7.66 2.81 3.59
CA ASP A 21 -9.03 2.93 4.09
C ASP A 21 -10.00 3.50 3.05
N LEU A 22 -9.54 4.43 2.21
CA LEU A 22 -10.32 5.01 1.11
C LEU A 22 -10.26 4.18 -0.18
N VAL A 23 -9.64 3.00 -0.15
CA VAL A 23 -9.46 2.11 -1.30
C VAL A 23 -8.89 2.87 -2.51
N LYS A 24 -7.90 3.73 -2.22
CA LYS A 24 -7.17 4.47 -3.24
C LYS A 24 -6.01 3.62 -3.75
N PRO A 25 -5.78 3.59 -5.06
CA PRO A 25 -4.67 2.83 -5.61
C PRO A 25 -3.34 3.44 -5.15
N ILE A 26 -2.48 2.61 -4.56
CA ILE A 26 -1.13 2.99 -4.14
C ILE A 26 -0.14 2.47 -5.17
N ILE A 27 0.58 3.39 -5.81
CA ILE A 27 1.52 3.06 -6.88
C ILE A 27 2.92 3.45 -6.43
N CYS A 28 3.79 2.45 -6.39
CA CYS A 28 5.17 2.64 -5.96
C CYS A 28 6.06 2.91 -7.17
N LEU A 29 6.96 3.87 -7.03
CA LEU A 29 8.03 4.14 -7.99
C LEU A 29 9.35 3.84 -7.28
N LYS A 30 10.05 2.81 -7.74
CA LYS A 30 11.39 2.47 -7.27
C LYS A 30 12.38 3.30 -8.05
N ILE A 31 13.01 4.25 -7.38
CA ILE A 31 14.08 5.03 -8.00
C ILE A 31 15.38 4.24 -7.87
N GLU A 32 15.98 3.90 -9.00
CA GLU A 32 17.29 3.28 -9.03
C GLU A 32 18.35 4.37 -8.97
N ASN A 33 18.92 4.56 -7.77
CA ASN A 33 20.09 5.39 -7.56
C ASN A 33 21.16 4.58 -6.79
N SER A 34 22.41 5.03 -6.86
CA SER A 34 23.55 4.41 -6.17
C SER A 34 23.54 4.61 -4.64
N HIS A 35 22.55 5.33 -4.09
CA HIS A 35 22.43 5.67 -2.68
C HIS A 35 21.13 5.10 -2.09
N GLY A 36 21.21 3.87 -1.56
CA GLY A 36 20.17 3.28 -0.72
C GLY A 36 18.88 2.98 -1.47
N ALA A 37 18.85 1.86 -2.19
CA ALA A 37 17.64 1.35 -2.81
C ALA A 37 16.60 1.00 -1.74
N TYR A 38 15.32 1.16 -2.08
CA TYR A 38 14.23 0.62 -1.28
C TYR A 38 14.40 -0.90 -1.13
N ASP A 39 14.46 -1.35 0.13
CA ASP A 39 14.51 -2.76 0.49
C ASP A 39 13.10 -3.24 0.85
N PHE A 40 12.61 -4.18 0.06
CA PHE A 40 11.29 -4.76 0.23
C PHE A 40 11.15 -5.55 1.53
N GLY A 41 12.17 -6.34 1.89
CA GLY A 41 12.17 -7.12 3.12
C GLY A 41 12.23 -6.21 4.34
N ASP A 42 13.00 -5.12 4.26
CA ASP A 42 13.06 -4.11 5.33
C ASP A 42 11.71 -3.41 5.54
N ALA A 43 11.03 -3.06 4.44
CA ALA A 43 9.71 -2.44 4.50
C ALA A 43 8.64 -3.39 5.08
N VAL A 44 8.62 -4.66 4.66
CA VAL A 44 7.72 -5.67 5.22
C VAL A 44 7.95 -5.79 6.72
N ARG A 45 9.21 -5.92 7.14
CA ARG A 45 9.57 -6.02 8.56
C ARG A 45 9.09 -4.81 9.35
N LEU A 46 9.38 -3.60 8.88
CA LEU A 46 8.94 -2.36 9.55
C LEU A 46 7.42 -2.28 9.68
N LEU A 47 6.69 -2.56 8.59
CA LEU A 47 5.24 -2.43 8.55
C LEU A 47 4.51 -3.56 9.29
N SER A 48 5.16 -4.70 9.52
CA SER A 48 4.56 -5.83 10.24
C SER A 48 4.40 -5.56 11.74
N ASP A 49 5.27 -4.71 12.30
CA ASP A 49 5.25 -4.32 13.70
C ASP A 49 5.83 -2.90 13.86
N LEU A 50 4.99 -1.89 13.61
CA LEU A 50 5.40 -0.48 13.71
C LEU A 50 5.75 -0.09 15.14
N GLU A 51 5.06 -0.66 16.14
CA GLU A 51 5.24 -0.33 17.55
C GLU A 51 6.63 -0.75 18.04
N THR A 52 7.12 -1.92 17.62
CA THR A 52 8.47 -2.39 17.96
C THR A 52 9.56 -1.82 17.04
N GLU A 53 9.32 -1.75 15.72
CA GLU A 53 10.39 -1.41 14.78
C GLU A 53 10.67 0.10 14.69
N LEU A 54 9.69 1.00 14.93
CA LEU A 54 9.94 2.44 14.93
C LEU A 54 10.92 2.86 16.05
N PRO A 55 10.72 2.47 17.33
CA PRO A 55 11.69 2.76 18.38
C PRO A 55 13.06 2.12 18.13
N ARG A 56 13.09 0.87 17.65
CA ARG A 56 14.34 0.15 17.31
C ARG A 56 15.19 0.89 16.28
N ARG A 57 14.54 1.67 15.40
CA ARG A 57 15.18 2.48 14.35
C ARG A 57 15.43 3.93 14.79
N GLY A 58 15.26 4.25 16.08
CA GLY A 58 15.42 5.62 16.61
C GLY A 58 14.31 6.58 16.21
N CYS A 59 13.14 6.06 15.79
CA CYS A 59 12.02 6.85 15.29
C CYS A 59 10.87 6.93 16.31
N GLN A 60 11.17 6.94 17.61
CA GLN A 60 10.16 7.04 18.69
C GLN A 60 9.19 8.21 18.48
N ALA A 61 9.70 9.38 18.06
CA ALA A 61 8.87 10.55 17.78
C ALA A 61 7.77 10.28 16.72
N THR A 62 8.00 9.35 15.80
CA THR A 62 6.96 8.95 14.82
C THR A 62 5.84 8.18 15.50
N LEU A 63 6.18 7.24 16.38
CA LEU A 63 5.21 6.48 17.15
C LEU A 63 4.39 7.40 18.07
N ASP A 64 5.06 8.34 18.75
CA ASP A 64 4.40 9.33 19.60
C ASP A 64 3.39 10.18 18.83
N GLU A 65 3.72 10.61 17.60
CA GLU A 65 2.79 11.35 16.75
C GLU A 65 1.61 10.50 16.28
N LEU A 66 1.81 9.22 15.96
CA LEU A 66 0.70 8.32 15.61
C LEU A 66 -0.30 8.18 16.77
N TRP A 67 0.20 8.03 18.01
CA TRP A 67 -0.65 7.98 19.19
C TRP A 67 -1.37 9.29 19.48
N LYS A 68 -0.72 10.45 19.29
CA LYS A 68 -1.37 11.78 19.39
C LYS A 68 -2.53 11.92 18.39
N LEU A 69 -2.36 11.38 17.19
CA LEU A 69 -3.39 11.34 16.16
C LEU A 69 -4.47 10.25 16.41
N LYS A 70 -4.38 9.52 17.53
CA LYS A 70 -5.28 8.43 17.91
C LYS A 70 -5.35 7.31 16.85
N ILE A 71 -4.24 7.09 16.16
CA ILE A 71 -4.10 5.97 15.22
C ILE A 71 -3.84 4.70 16.02
N ASP A 72 -4.64 3.67 15.77
CA ASP A 72 -4.35 2.32 16.24
C ASP A 72 -3.16 1.76 15.45
N VAL A 73 -2.00 1.69 16.10
CA VAL A 73 -0.73 1.29 15.47
C VAL A 73 -0.72 -0.20 15.12
N ALA A 74 -1.42 -1.04 15.90
CA ALA A 74 -1.53 -2.47 15.60
C ALA A 74 -2.41 -2.70 14.37
N GLU A 75 -3.54 -1.99 14.28
CA GLU A 75 -4.39 -1.97 13.09
C GLU A 75 -3.64 -1.47 11.87
N ALA A 76 -2.94 -0.34 12.00
CA ALA A 76 -2.17 0.27 10.93
C ALA A 76 -1.08 -0.68 10.42
N SER A 77 -0.36 -1.35 11.32
CA SER A 77 0.65 -2.35 10.97
C SER A 77 0.03 -3.50 10.18
N ARG A 78 -1.11 -4.03 10.63
CA ARG A 78 -1.80 -5.13 9.93
C ARG A 78 -2.29 -4.75 8.53
N LYS A 79 -2.86 -3.55 8.37
CA LYS A 79 -3.34 -3.06 7.07
C LYS A 79 -2.20 -2.74 6.10
N LEU A 80 -1.18 -2.03 6.56
CA LEU A 80 -0.07 -1.58 5.73
C LEU A 80 0.86 -2.73 5.34
N SER A 81 1.15 -3.68 6.24
CA SER A 81 1.98 -4.85 5.94
C SER A 81 1.37 -5.77 4.88
N LYS A 82 0.03 -5.83 4.77
CA LYS A 82 -0.65 -6.59 3.71
C LYS A 82 -0.67 -5.83 2.38
N THR A 83 -0.84 -4.51 2.42
CA THR A 83 -1.15 -3.71 1.23
C THR A 83 0.10 -3.15 0.54
N ILE A 84 1.03 -2.57 1.30
CA ILE A 84 2.19 -1.87 0.74
C ILE A 84 3.16 -2.82 0.03
N PRO A 85 3.48 -4.02 0.55
CA PRO A 85 4.32 -4.98 -0.16
C PRO A 85 3.70 -5.49 -1.47
N GLN A 86 2.39 -5.39 -1.65
CA GLN A 86 1.72 -5.79 -2.89
C GLN A 86 1.63 -4.65 -3.92
N CYS A 87 2.07 -3.44 -3.56
CA CYS A 87 2.00 -2.29 -4.45
C CYS A 87 2.97 -2.48 -5.63
N LEU A 88 2.42 -2.51 -6.84
CA LEU A 88 3.16 -2.64 -8.09
C LEU A 88 4.21 -1.53 -8.19
N SER A 89 5.48 -1.89 -8.05
CA SER A 89 6.58 -0.94 -8.16
C SER A 89 7.09 -0.86 -9.60
N THR A 90 7.14 0.34 -10.19
CA THR A 90 7.80 0.57 -11.49
C THR A 90 9.24 1.03 -11.24
N PRO A 91 10.26 0.37 -11.80
CA PRO A 91 11.63 0.86 -11.71
C PRO A 91 11.78 2.14 -12.56
N TYR A 92 12.48 3.12 -12.03
CA TYR A 92 12.78 4.37 -12.73
C TYR A 92 14.19 4.82 -12.41
N ASN A 93 15.00 4.99 -13.44
CA ASN A 93 16.35 5.55 -13.31
C ASN A 93 16.46 6.83 -14.13
N GLN A 94 16.91 7.91 -13.47
CA GLN A 94 17.08 9.20 -14.13
C GLN A 94 18.24 9.20 -15.14
N ALA A 95 19.22 8.31 -14.98
CA ALA A 95 20.36 8.15 -15.88
C ALA A 95 20.01 7.37 -17.17
N TRP A 96 18.81 6.79 -17.26
CA TRP A 96 18.39 6.11 -18.48
C TRP A 96 18.23 7.07 -19.66
N GLY A 97 18.52 6.54 -20.86
CA GLY A 97 18.23 7.23 -22.12
C GLY A 97 16.75 7.61 -22.24
N GLU A 98 16.46 8.66 -23.00
CA GLU A 98 15.13 9.28 -23.10
C GLU A 98 14.00 8.28 -23.41
N LYS A 99 14.26 7.30 -24.30
CA LYS A 99 13.31 6.24 -24.66
C LYS A 99 12.91 5.38 -23.46
N LEU A 100 13.87 4.99 -22.62
CA LEU A 100 13.64 4.16 -21.43
C LEU A 100 12.91 4.95 -20.33
N ARG A 101 13.23 6.24 -20.16
CA ARG A 101 12.50 7.11 -19.22
C ARG A 101 11.03 7.30 -19.63
N ARG A 102 10.77 7.52 -20.93
CA ARG A 102 9.40 7.60 -21.45
C ARG A 102 8.63 6.28 -21.29
N GLY A 103 9.30 5.14 -21.55
CA GLY A 103 8.71 3.82 -21.32
C GLY A 103 8.26 3.63 -19.87
N ALA A 104 9.16 3.88 -18.90
CA ALA A 104 8.82 3.75 -17.48
C ALA A 104 7.70 4.70 -17.02
N LEU A 105 7.61 5.90 -17.60
CA LEU A 105 6.50 6.81 -17.32
C LEU A 105 5.19 6.33 -17.96
N SER A 106 5.24 5.77 -19.16
CA SER A 106 4.06 5.14 -19.80
C SER A 106 3.56 3.98 -18.95
N ASP A 107 4.45 3.09 -18.51
CA ASP A 107 4.11 1.95 -17.65
C ASP A 107 3.47 2.41 -16.33
N LEU A 108 3.96 3.53 -15.77
CA LEU A 108 3.37 4.13 -14.58
C LEU A 108 1.95 4.63 -14.85
N VAL A 109 1.73 5.35 -15.96
CA VAL A 109 0.41 5.84 -16.36
C VAL A 109 -0.55 4.68 -16.62
N ASP A 110 -0.09 3.61 -17.25
CA ASP A 110 -0.91 2.43 -17.53
C ASP A 110 -1.29 1.70 -16.25
N LYS A 111 -0.38 1.61 -15.26
CA LYS A 111 -0.70 1.11 -13.91
C LYS A 111 -1.71 1.99 -13.19
N VAL A 112 -1.63 3.33 -13.30
CA VAL A 112 -2.63 4.25 -12.73
C VAL A 112 -4.01 3.97 -13.33
N LYS A 113 -4.09 3.94 -14.66
CA LYS A 113 -5.35 3.68 -15.37
C LYS A 113 -5.94 2.31 -15.02
N ALA A 114 -5.10 1.27 -14.95
CA ALA A 114 -5.54 -0.06 -14.55
C ALA A 114 -6.06 -0.09 -13.12
N ALA A 115 -5.40 0.63 -12.20
CA ALA A 115 -5.79 0.68 -10.80
C ALA A 115 -7.07 1.51 -10.55
N GLU A 116 -7.35 2.51 -11.40
CA GLU A 116 -8.64 3.22 -11.43
C GLU A 116 -9.77 2.36 -12.01
N GLN A 117 -9.45 1.41 -12.88
CA GLN A 117 -10.42 0.49 -13.52
C GLN A 117 -10.77 -0.74 -12.66
N VAL A 118 -10.22 -0.88 -11.44
CA VAL A 118 -10.61 -1.96 -10.51
C VAL A 118 -12.13 -1.85 -10.26
N PRO A 119 -12.94 -2.84 -10.68
CA PRO A 119 -14.37 -2.69 -10.77
C PRO A 119 -15.03 -2.43 -9.41
N ALA A 120 -16.15 -1.71 -9.44
CA ALA A 120 -17.05 -1.47 -8.30
C ALA A 120 -17.45 -2.74 -7.52
N ILE A 121 -17.22 -3.94 -8.09
CA ILE A 121 -17.45 -5.26 -7.51
C ILE A 121 -16.57 -5.51 -6.27
N VAL A 122 -15.30 -5.04 -6.26
CA VAL A 122 -14.44 -5.14 -5.06
C VAL A 122 -14.85 -4.11 -4.01
N LYS A 123 -15.33 -2.93 -4.42
CA LYS A 123 -15.88 -1.92 -3.49
C LYS A 123 -17.14 -2.43 -2.79
N LEU A 124 -18.02 -3.16 -3.47
CA LEU A 124 -19.21 -3.79 -2.88
C LEU A 124 -18.84 -4.94 -1.93
N ALA A 125 -17.90 -5.80 -2.33
CA ALA A 125 -17.45 -6.93 -1.50
C ALA A 125 -16.76 -6.47 -0.20
N MET A 126 -16.07 -5.33 -0.22
CA MET A 126 -15.40 -4.78 0.97
C MET A 126 -16.30 -3.89 1.84
N GLN A 127 -17.38 -3.33 1.29
CA GLN A 127 -18.42 -2.66 2.09
C GLN A 127 -19.32 -3.66 2.84
N ASN A 128 -19.56 -4.83 2.24
CA ASN A 128 -20.37 -5.90 2.86
C ASN A 128 -19.57 -6.82 3.81
N GLY A 129 -18.26 -6.62 3.95
CA GLY A 129 -17.43 -7.40 4.89
C GLY A 129 -17.48 -6.91 6.35
N ALA A 130 -18.26 -5.86 6.63
CA ALA A 130 -18.46 -5.31 7.98
C ALA A 130 -19.75 -5.78 8.65
N ASP A 131 -20.64 -6.49 7.95
CA ASP A 131 -21.85 -7.06 8.52
C ASP A 131 -22.16 -8.40 7.84
N SER A 132 -22.41 -9.45 8.63
CA SER A 132 -22.95 -10.78 8.25
C SER A 132 -21.93 -11.92 8.06
N GLU A 133 -21.50 -12.51 9.18
CA GLU A 133 -21.45 -13.98 9.28
C GLU A 133 -22.90 -14.52 9.21
N GLU A 134 -23.55 -14.49 8.05
CA GLU A 134 -24.71 -15.34 7.75
C GLU A 134 -25.13 -15.15 6.28
N GLN A 135 -25.58 -16.24 5.66
CA GLN A 135 -26.07 -16.38 4.28
C GLN A 135 -25.04 -16.73 3.20
N LEU A 136 -24.49 -17.94 3.33
CA LEU A 136 -24.16 -18.78 2.18
C LEU A 136 -25.24 -19.87 2.05
N VAL A 137 -26.47 -19.52 1.66
CA VAL A 137 -27.45 -20.52 1.23
C VAL A 137 -28.39 -19.94 0.15
N LEU A 138 -28.63 -20.78 -0.87
CA LEU A 138 -29.68 -20.73 -1.92
C LEU A 138 -29.30 -19.86 -3.14
N SER A 139 -29.29 -20.33 -4.38
CA SER A 139 -29.88 -21.53 -4.98
C SER A 139 -29.39 -21.65 -6.43
N GLU A 140 -28.54 -22.64 -6.75
CA GLU A 140 -28.41 -23.09 -8.15
C GLU A 140 -29.45 -24.18 -8.41
N GLY A 141 -30.67 -23.72 -8.64
CA GLY A 141 -31.74 -24.49 -9.26
C GLY A 141 -32.14 -23.78 -10.55
N VAL A 142 -31.43 -24.07 -11.64
CA VAL A 142 -31.91 -23.80 -13.00
C VAL A 142 -31.71 -25.07 -13.82
N VAL A 143 -32.84 -25.69 -14.16
CA VAL A 143 -32.98 -26.77 -15.14
C VAL A 143 -33.13 -26.15 -16.52
N LEU A 144 -32.68 -26.90 -17.54
CA LEU A 144 -33.05 -26.93 -18.97
C LEU A 144 -31.95 -26.46 -19.95
N PRO A 145 -31.84 -27.06 -21.16
CA PRO A 145 -32.87 -27.78 -21.93
C PRO A 145 -33.03 -29.27 -21.65
#